data_AF-A0AAW2M6U3-F1
#
_entry.id   AF-A0AAW2M6U3-F1
#
_cell.length_a   1.000
_cell.length_b   1.000
_cell.length_c   1.000
_cell.angle_alpha   90.00
_cell.angle_beta   90.00
_cell.angle_gamma   90.00
#
_symmetry.space_group_name_H-M   'P 1'
#
loop_
_entity.id
_entity.type
_entity.pdbx_description
1 polymer ?
#
loop_
_entity_poly.entity_id
_entity_poly.type
_entity_poly.pdbx_seq_one_letter_code
_entity_poly.pdbx_strand_id
1 'polypeptide(L)'
;MISLKTWEGCTTYSARVPNGLSTIRDVMTSHIRDTGKQLVTDPEKSKNPVEFVESLLEKRDKSPEYISLFVDDKLRKGLKGSEREEDIETILDKRLLSGKTVSDDAERSLIVKLKTECGYQFTSKLEGMFTDMKTSQDTMQGFYAAYGAELGNGPTLVVQVLTTGSWPTQSSITCNLPSEMSALCEKFRSYYLGTHTGRRLSWQTNMGTADLRATFGNGQKYELNVSTYQMCVLMLFNNADYLSYREIEQATEIPPSDLKRCLQSLACVKGKNVLRKEPMSKDIGRMMRFL
;
A
#
# COMPACT_ATOMS: atom_id res chain seq x y z
N MET A 1 26.90 1.77 13.02
CA MET A 1 25.74 1.37 13.85
C MET A 1 26.00 1.92 15.24
N ILE A 2 25.36 3.04 15.60
CA ILE A 2 25.51 3.64 16.94
C ILE A 2 24.35 3.10 17.78
N SER A 3 24.67 2.50 18.94
CA SER A 3 23.72 1.83 19.83
C SER A 3 22.91 2.84 20.64
N LEU A 4 21.64 2.53 20.96
CA LEU A 4 20.75 3.36 21.79
C LEU A 4 21.40 3.77 23.14
N LYS A 5 22.28 2.93 23.71
CA LYS A 5 23.00 3.23 24.96
C LYS A 5 23.93 4.44 24.87
N THR A 6 24.43 4.76 23.67
CA THR A 6 25.28 5.94 23.45
C THR A 6 24.45 7.23 23.42
N TRP A 7 23.16 7.14 23.09
CA TRP A 7 22.25 8.28 22.93
C TRP A 7 21.75 8.82 24.27
N GLU A 8 21.34 7.94 25.19
CA GLU A 8 20.96 8.33 26.57
C GLU A 8 22.14 8.96 27.33
N GLY A 9 23.36 8.46 27.11
CA GLY A 9 24.57 9.05 27.68
C GLY A 9 24.84 10.49 27.20
N CYS A 10 24.65 10.76 25.90
CA CYS A 10 24.88 12.08 25.31
C CYS A 10 23.85 13.13 25.74
N THR A 11 22.56 12.79 25.86
CA THR A 11 21.53 13.72 26.36
C THR A 11 21.71 14.02 27.85
N THR A 12 22.08 13.02 28.65
CA THR A 12 22.28 13.20 30.10
C THR A 12 23.53 14.05 30.39
N TYR A 13 24.59 13.91 29.60
CA TYR A 13 25.80 14.73 29.72
C TYR A 13 25.58 16.16 29.20
N SER A 14 24.87 16.33 28.09
CA SER A 14 24.67 17.64 27.45
C SER A 14 23.62 18.53 28.12
N ALA A 15 22.73 17.95 28.93
CA ALA A 15 21.85 18.69 29.83
C ALA A 15 22.60 19.35 31.01
N ARG A 16 23.82 18.88 31.33
CA ARG A 16 24.66 19.43 32.40
C ARG A 16 25.64 20.51 31.93
N VAL A 17 25.74 20.73 30.62
CA VAL A 17 26.63 21.72 30.01
C VAL A 17 25.79 22.87 29.45
N PRO A 18 26.07 24.14 29.80
CA PRO A 18 25.39 25.28 29.20
C PRO A 18 25.49 25.20 27.67
N ASN A 19 24.35 25.29 26.97
CA ASN A 19 24.25 25.19 25.51
C ASN A 19 24.60 23.82 24.89
N GLY A 20 24.77 22.76 25.68
CA GLY A 20 25.06 21.42 25.15
C GLY A 20 23.90 20.86 24.32
N LEU A 21 22.67 20.99 24.81
CA LEU A 21 21.45 20.55 24.10
C LEU A 21 21.19 21.36 22.81
N SER A 22 21.47 22.66 22.80
CA SER A 22 21.35 23.48 21.58
C SER A 22 22.40 23.09 20.55
N THR A 23 23.64 22.85 20.98
CA THR A 23 24.73 22.43 20.08
C THR A 23 24.44 21.08 19.44
N ILE A 24 23.92 20.12 20.20
CA ILE A 24 23.49 18.82 19.66
C ILE A 24 22.36 18.99 18.65
N ARG A 25 21.36 19.83 18.96
CA ARG A 25 20.26 20.14 18.05
C ARG A 25 20.79 20.73 16.74
N ASP A 26 21.71 21.67 16.80
CA ASP A 26 22.26 22.35 15.62
C ASP A 26 23.10 21.41 14.76
N VAL A 27 23.94 20.57 15.38
CA VAL A 27 24.75 19.56 14.69
C VAL A 27 23.87 18.49 14.05
N MET A 28 22.84 18.00 14.75
CA MET A 28 21.88 17.06 14.16
C MET A 28 21.11 17.70 13.01
N THR A 29 20.63 18.93 13.19
CA THR A 29 19.91 19.68 12.14
C THR A 29 20.78 19.89 10.91
N SER A 30 22.07 20.19 11.09
CA SER A 30 23.04 20.32 9.98
C SER A 30 23.29 18.97 9.31
N HIS A 31 23.55 17.92 10.07
CA HIS A 31 23.80 16.58 9.52
C HIS A 31 22.59 16.04 8.74
N ILE A 32 21.39 16.26 9.25
CA ILE A 32 20.11 15.96 8.61
C ILE A 32 19.98 16.74 7.29
N ARG A 33 20.28 18.03 7.31
CA ARG A 33 20.24 18.91 6.13
C ARG A 33 21.25 18.48 5.06
N ASP A 34 22.49 18.18 5.44
CA ASP A 34 23.55 17.81 4.51
C ASP A 34 23.33 16.42 3.92
N THR A 35 22.88 15.47 4.75
CA THR A 35 22.50 14.13 4.29
C THR A 35 21.32 14.21 3.32
N GLY A 36 20.29 14.98 3.67
CA GLY A 36 19.13 15.25 2.81
C GLY A 36 19.54 15.90 1.49
N LYS A 37 20.42 16.90 1.53
CA LYS A 37 20.96 17.60 0.35
C LYS A 37 21.65 16.62 -0.60
N GLN A 38 22.53 15.76 -0.09
CA GLN A 38 23.23 14.77 -0.91
C GLN A 38 22.30 13.79 -1.62
N LEU A 39 21.18 13.38 -1.01
CA LEU A 39 20.20 12.51 -1.67
C LEU A 39 19.49 13.16 -2.85
N VAL A 40 19.34 14.49 -2.80
CA VAL A 40 18.45 15.23 -3.71
C VAL A 40 19.20 16.03 -4.76
N THR A 41 20.51 16.21 -4.55
CA THR A 41 21.43 16.77 -5.55
C THR A 41 22.18 15.69 -6.32
N ASP A 42 22.06 14.42 -5.93
CA ASP A 42 22.66 13.30 -6.66
C ASP A 42 21.93 13.11 -8.01
N PRO A 43 22.57 13.43 -9.14
CA PRO A 43 21.95 13.36 -10.46
C PRO A 43 21.55 11.93 -10.84
N GLU A 44 22.22 10.91 -10.30
CA GLU A 44 21.91 9.51 -10.57
C GLU A 44 20.64 9.08 -9.83
N LYS A 45 20.43 9.53 -8.59
CA LYS A 45 19.24 9.19 -7.78
C LYS A 45 17.99 10.00 -8.12
N SER A 46 18.15 11.14 -8.79
CA SER A 46 17.02 11.98 -9.24
C SER A 46 16.43 11.57 -10.60
N LYS A 47 17.02 10.58 -11.28
CA LYS A 47 16.52 10.08 -12.58
C LYS A 47 15.19 9.36 -12.48
N ASN A 48 14.87 8.79 -11.31
CA ASN A 48 13.62 8.07 -11.06
C ASN A 48 12.85 8.74 -9.90
N PRO A 49 11.78 9.50 -10.20
CA PRO A 49 11.01 10.23 -9.19
C PRO A 49 10.39 9.32 -8.12
N VAL A 50 10.05 8.07 -8.48
CA VAL A 50 9.45 7.10 -7.58
C VAL A 50 10.46 6.59 -6.56
N GLU A 51 11.65 6.15 -7.00
CA GLU A 51 12.73 5.73 -6.11
C GLU A 51 13.25 6.87 -5.23
N PHE A 52 13.23 8.09 -5.76
CA PHE A 52 13.59 9.30 -5.02
C PHE A 52 12.64 9.57 -3.86
N VAL A 53 11.32 9.53 -4.10
CA VAL A 53 10.31 9.72 -3.05
C VAL A 53 10.28 8.54 -2.08
N GLU A 54 10.43 7.30 -2.55
CA GLU A 54 10.57 6.12 -1.70
C GLU A 54 11.79 6.24 -0.77
N SER A 55 12.95 6.70 -1.27
CA SER A 55 14.16 6.91 -0.46
C SER A 55 13.99 8.02 0.60
N LEU A 56 13.22 9.06 0.28
CA LEU A 56 12.85 10.12 1.25
C LEU A 56 11.93 9.58 2.34
N LEU A 57 10.99 8.71 1.99
CA LEU A 57 10.08 8.05 2.93
C LEU A 57 10.79 6.99 3.79
N GLU A 58 11.75 6.25 3.24
CA GLU A 58 12.56 5.25 3.97
C GLU A 58 13.49 5.92 5.00
N LYS A 59 13.99 7.13 4.71
CA LYS A 59 14.81 7.90 5.66
C LYS A 59 13.98 8.63 6.72
N ARG A 60 12.69 8.85 6.45
CA ARG A 60 11.70 9.36 7.43
C ARG A 60 11.40 8.36 8.55
N ASP A 61 11.58 7.07 8.32
CA ASP A 61 11.51 6.04 9.39
C ASP A 61 12.56 6.27 10.51
N LYS A 62 13.52 7.18 10.30
CA LYS A 62 14.57 7.54 11.29
C LYS A 62 14.35 8.89 11.99
N SER A 63 13.58 9.83 11.43
CA SER A 63 13.18 11.09 12.08
C SER A 63 12.03 11.79 11.32
N PRO A 64 10.96 12.22 12.02
CA PRO A 64 9.81 12.89 11.41
C PRO A 64 10.05 14.38 11.04
N GLU A 65 11.14 15.02 11.47
CA GLU A 65 11.45 16.43 11.13
C GLU A 65 11.96 16.65 9.68
N TYR A 66 12.25 15.56 8.96
CA TYR A 66 12.71 15.62 7.57
C TYR A 66 11.68 16.24 6.60
N ILE A 67 10.38 16.02 6.84
CA ILE A 67 9.31 16.49 5.95
C ILE A 67 9.16 18.02 6.03
N SER A 68 9.32 18.62 7.22
CA SER A 68 9.17 20.08 7.38
C SER A 68 10.25 20.89 6.68
N LEU A 69 11.47 20.35 6.56
CA LEU A 69 12.59 21.05 5.90
C LEU A 69 12.58 20.89 4.37
N PHE A 70 11.92 19.85 3.85
CA PHE A 70 12.00 19.49 2.44
C PHE A 70 10.82 19.99 1.60
N VAL A 71 9.64 20.10 2.24
CA VAL A 71 8.46 20.76 1.67
C VAL A 71 8.81 22.21 1.26
N ASP A 72 9.64 22.92 2.02
CA ASP A 72 9.89 24.35 1.76
C ASP A 72 10.82 24.64 0.56
N ASP A 73 11.95 23.93 0.39
CA ASP A 73 12.97 24.34 -0.60
C ASP A 73 12.71 23.80 -2.03
N LYS A 74 12.08 22.63 -2.15
CA LYS A 74 11.77 22.02 -3.46
C LYS A 74 10.36 22.33 -3.99
N LEU A 75 9.33 22.56 -3.15
CA LEU A 75 8.00 22.96 -3.65
C LEU A 75 8.07 24.36 -4.30
N ARG A 76 8.76 25.30 -3.64
CA ARG A 76 8.87 26.70 -4.08
C ARG A 76 9.61 26.89 -5.42
N LYS A 77 10.53 25.99 -5.77
CA LYS A 77 11.29 26.04 -7.03
C LYS A 77 10.91 24.95 -8.04
N GLY A 78 10.11 23.97 -7.65
CA GLY A 78 9.99 22.70 -8.36
C GLY A 78 8.59 22.25 -8.79
N LEU A 79 7.51 22.94 -8.44
CA LEU A 79 6.14 22.56 -8.85
C LEU A 79 5.56 23.50 -9.92
N LYS A 80 5.99 23.33 -11.17
CA LYS A 80 5.31 23.96 -12.33
C LYS A 80 4.98 22.92 -13.40
N GLY A 81 3.83 22.26 -13.31
CA GLY A 81 3.29 21.40 -14.39
C GLY A 81 2.37 20.29 -13.92
N SER A 82 1.40 19.90 -14.76
CA SER A 82 0.34 18.93 -14.43
C SER A 82 0.83 17.47 -14.31
N GLU A 83 1.88 17.09 -15.05
CA GLU A 83 2.46 15.72 -15.01
C GLU A 83 3.00 15.32 -13.63
N ARG A 84 3.30 16.30 -12.76
CA ARG A 84 3.89 16.07 -11.42
C ARG A 84 2.88 16.02 -10.29
N GLU A 85 1.65 16.47 -10.53
CA GLU A 85 0.53 16.34 -9.59
C GLU A 85 0.00 14.90 -9.57
N GLU A 86 -0.09 14.28 -10.75
CA GLU A 86 -0.46 12.87 -10.95
C GLU A 86 0.51 11.90 -10.24
N ASP A 87 1.81 12.23 -10.22
CA ASP A 87 2.83 11.46 -9.48
C ASP A 87 2.59 11.51 -7.95
N ILE A 88 2.21 12.67 -7.41
CA ILE A 88 1.94 12.83 -5.97
C ILE A 88 0.65 12.10 -5.58
N GLU A 89 -0.41 12.21 -6.40
CA GLU A 89 -1.66 11.46 -6.23
C GLU A 89 -1.39 9.95 -6.21
N THR A 90 -0.59 9.44 -7.17
CA THR A 90 -0.25 8.02 -7.30
C THR A 90 0.56 7.50 -6.11
N ILE A 91 1.49 8.28 -5.58
CA ILE A 91 2.30 7.90 -4.41
C ILE A 91 1.43 7.85 -3.15
N LEU A 92 0.59 8.87 -2.95
CA LEU A 92 -0.29 8.93 -1.79
C LEU A 92 -1.37 7.83 -1.83
N ASP A 93 -1.93 7.54 -3.01
CA ASP A 93 -2.85 6.42 -3.22
C ASP A 93 -2.28 5.10 -2.68
N LYS A 94 -1.14 4.67 -3.24
CA LYS A 94 -0.47 3.41 -2.85
C LYS A 94 -0.18 3.36 -1.35
N ARG A 95 0.24 4.49 -0.76
CA ARG A 95 0.54 4.59 0.66
C ARG A 95 -0.73 4.42 1.51
N LEU A 96 -1.79 5.15 1.21
CA LEU A 96 -3.05 5.13 1.95
C LEU A 96 -3.71 3.76 1.88
N LEU A 97 -3.83 3.17 0.68
CA LEU A 97 -4.45 1.86 0.51
C LEU A 97 -3.66 0.73 1.18
N SER A 98 -2.34 0.86 1.28
CA SER A 98 -1.50 -0.12 1.99
C SER A 98 -1.69 -0.13 3.51
N GLY A 99 -2.46 0.81 4.08
CA GLY A 99 -2.72 0.90 5.52
C GLY A 99 -1.49 1.29 6.35
N LYS A 100 -0.38 1.69 5.72
CA LYS A 100 0.87 2.10 6.39
C LYS A 100 0.85 3.59 6.80
N THR A 101 -0.23 4.01 7.46
CA THR A 101 -0.34 5.36 8.02
C THR A 101 0.42 5.42 9.35
N VAL A 102 1.27 6.45 9.49
CA VAL A 102 2.16 6.59 10.66
C VAL A 102 1.60 7.59 11.66
N SER A 103 0.94 8.65 11.19
CA SER A 103 0.31 9.68 12.03
C SER A 103 -0.65 10.51 11.20
N ASP A 104 -1.93 10.52 11.59
CA ASP A 104 -2.99 11.32 10.97
C ASP A 104 -2.67 12.83 11.04
N ASP A 105 -2.09 13.28 12.16
CA ASP A 105 -1.74 14.69 12.37
C ASP A 105 -0.62 15.15 11.42
N ALA A 106 0.38 14.30 11.18
CA ALA A 106 1.45 14.58 10.24
C ALA A 106 0.93 14.67 8.80
N GLU A 107 -0.01 13.80 8.44
CA GLU A 107 -0.57 13.73 7.10
C GLU A 107 -1.55 14.90 6.84
N ARG A 108 -2.32 15.34 7.85
CA ARG A 108 -3.10 16.59 7.79
C ARG A 108 -2.22 17.82 7.66
N SER A 109 -1.11 17.87 8.40
CA SER A 109 -0.15 18.98 8.32
C SER A 109 0.45 19.10 6.90
N LEU A 110 0.73 17.98 6.24
CA LEU A 110 1.19 17.96 4.85
C LEU A 110 0.15 18.59 3.91
N ILE A 111 -1.13 18.23 4.04
CA ILE A 111 -2.20 18.81 3.21
C ILE A 111 -2.32 20.32 3.43
N VAL A 112 -2.32 20.78 4.69
CA VAL A 112 -2.42 22.21 5.01
C VAL A 112 -1.27 23.00 4.36
N LYS A 113 -0.06 22.44 4.38
CA LYS A 113 1.10 23.04 3.71
C LYS A 113 0.94 23.05 2.18
N LEU A 114 0.58 21.91 1.57
CA LEU A 114 0.33 21.84 0.13
C LEU A 114 -0.77 22.81 -0.32
N LYS A 115 -1.82 22.97 0.48
CA LYS A 115 -2.93 23.89 0.22
C LYS A 115 -2.49 25.36 0.27
N THR A 116 -1.61 25.69 1.20
CA THR A 116 -1.03 27.02 1.34
C THR A 116 -0.12 27.36 0.16
N GLU A 117 0.71 26.40 -0.27
CA GLU A 117 1.72 26.61 -1.32
C GLU A 117 1.16 26.48 -2.75
N CYS A 118 0.24 25.54 -2.97
CA CYS A 118 -0.24 25.15 -4.30
C CYS A 118 -1.72 25.50 -4.56
N GLY A 119 -2.44 25.94 -3.53
CA GLY A 119 -3.84 26.35 -3.61
C GLY A 119 -4.84 25.21 -3.42
N TYR A 120 -6.11 25.60 -3.26
CA TYR A 120 -7.22 24.70 -2.87
C TYR A 120 -7.55 23.64 -3.93
N GLN A 121 -7.40 23.97 -5.22
CA GLN A 121 -7.73 23.04 -6.30
C GLN A 121 -6.76 21.85 -6.34
N PHE A 122 -5.48 22.11 -6.06
CA PHE A 122 -4.42 21.11 -6.03
C PHE A 122 -4.63 20.06 -4.93
N THR A 123 -5.11 20.48 -3.75
CA THR A 123 -5.30 19.56 -2.63
C THR A 123 -6.67 18.91 -2.58
N SER A 124 -7.62 19.29 -3.45
CA SER A 124 -9.01 18.85 -3.36
C SER A 124 -9.17 17.33 -3.44
N LYS A 125 -8.45 16.68 -4.37
CA LYS A 125 -8.48 15.22 -4.49
C LYS A 125 -7.82 14.53 -3.30
N LEU A 126 -6.67 15.03 -2.87
CA LEU A 126 -5.95 14.53 -1.70
C LEU A 126 -6.84 14.61 -0.45
N GLU A 127 -7.49 15.74 -0.20
CA GLU A 127 -8.45 15.90 0.90
C GLU A 127 -9.60 14.88 0.82
N GLY A 128 -10.08 14.59 -0.40
CA GLY A 128 -11.03 13.51 -0.67
C GLY A 128 -10.51 12.13 -0.27
N MET A 129 -9.28 11.80 -0.66
CA MET A 129 -8.64 10.51 -0.32
C MET A 129 -8.57 10.29 1.20
N PHE A 130 -8.18 11.32 1.95
CA PHE A 130 -8.12 11.23 3.41
C PHE A 130 -9.50 11.09 4.06
N THR A 131 -10.49 11.80 3.52
CA THR A 131 -11.89 11.68 3.97
C THR A 131 -12.41 10.26 3.73
N ASP A 132 -12.12 9.68 2.57
CA ASP A 132 -12.51 8.31 2.22
C ASP A 132 -11.86 7.29 3.16
N MET A 133 -10.58 7.44 3.51
CA MET A 133 -9.90 6.54 4.46
C MET A 133 -10.55 6.56 5.84
N LYS A 134 -10.86 7.75 6.37
CA LYS A 134 -11.51 7.87 7.67
C LYS A 134 -12.93 7.30 7.65
N THR A 135 -13.73 7.71 6.68
CA THR A 135 -15.13 7.24 6.56
C THR A 135 -15.21 5.73 6.30
N SER A 136 -14.20 5.15 5.62
CA SER A 136 -14.09 3.71 5.45
C SER A 136 -13.89 2.97 6.78
N GLN A 137 -13.05 3.51 7.68
CA GLN A 137 -12.86 2.93 9.02
C GLN A 137 -14.17 2.94 9.82
N ASP A 138 -14.85 4.09 9.85
CA ASP A 138 -16.15 4.22 10.53
C ASP A 138 -17.20 3.27 9.92
N THR A 139 -17.21 3.14 8.59
CA THR A 139 -18.11 2.22 7.86
C THR A 139 -17.84 0.77 8.24
N MET A 140 -16.57 0.36 8.32
CA MET A 140 -16.17 -0.99 8.71
C MET A 140 -16.51 -1.29 10.16
N GLN A 141 -16.33 -0.32 11.07
CA GLN A 141 -16.75 -0.48 12.46
C GLN A 141 -18.26 -0.72 12.56
N GLY A 142 -19.06 0.06 11.84
CA GLY A 142 -20.51 -0.13 11.79
C GLY A 142 -20.90 -1.48 11.18
N PHE A 143 -20.21 -1.92 10.12
CA PHE A 143 -20.46 -3.21 9.48
C PHE A 143 -20.26 -4.37 10.47
N TYR A 144 -19.13 -4.38 11.19
CA TYR A 144 -18.85 -5.42 12.17
C TYR A 144 -19.71 -5.30 13.43
N ALA A 145 -20.15 -4.10 13.81
CA ALA A 145 -21.13 -3.93 14.88
C ALA A 145 -22.49 -4.55 14.51
N ALA A 146 -22.92 -4.42 13.26
CA ALA A 146 -24.19 -4.94 12.77
C ALA A 146 -24.16 -6.45 12.49
N TYR A 147 -23.07 -6.96 11.89
CA TYR A 147 -23.02 -8.32 11.36
C TYR A 147 -21.94 -9.21 12.00
N GLY A 148 -21.10 -8.69 12.90
CA GLY A 148 -19.93 -9.40 13.43
C GLY A 148 -20.26 -10.74 14.09
N ALA A 149 -21.39 -10.82 14.81
CA ALA A 149 -21.84 -12.07 15.43
C ALA A 149 -22.23 -13.14 14.40
N GLU A 150 -22.76 -12.73 13.25
CA GLU A 150 -23.17 -13.64 12.17
C GLU A 150 -22.01 -14.08 11.27
N LEU A 151 -20.92 -13.31 11.24
CA LEU A 151 -19.74 -13.61 10.41
C LEU A 151 -18.92 -14.79 10.98
N GLY A 152 -19.08 -15.08 12.27
CA GLY A 152 -18.52 -16.28 12.91
C GLY A 152 -17.01 -16.44 12.69
N ASN A 153 -16.58 -17.66 12.39
CA ASN A 153 -15.18 -18.02 12.11
C ASN A 153 -14.82 -17.91 10.61
N GLY A 154 -15.59 -17.15 9.82
CA GLY A 154 -15.34 -16.95 8.39
C GLY A 154 -14.11 -16.08 8.10
N PRO A 155 -13.80 -15.83 6.81
CA PRO A 155 -12.73 -14.91 6.43
C PRO A 155 -13.03 -13.49 6.93
N THR A 156 -12.00 -12.78 7.37
CA THR A 156 -12.11 -11.37 7.77
C THR A 156 -12.04 -10.48 6.52
N LEU A 157 -13.05 -9.63 6.31
CA LEU A 157 -13.07 -8.62 5.24
C LEU A 157 -12.75 -7.24 5.78
N VAL A 158 -11.87 -6.51 5.12
CA VAL A 158 -11.62 -5.09 5.36
C VAL A 158 -11.85 -4.35 4.05
N VAL A 159 -12.75 -3.37 4.06
CA VAL A 159 -13.12 -2.60 2.86
C VAL A 159 -12.74 -1.16 3.02
N GLN A 160 -12.09 -0.61 2.01
CA GLN A 160 -11.87 0.82 1.82
C GLN A 160 -12.79 1.31 0.71
N VAL A 161 -13.75 2.17 1.06
CA VAL A 161 -14.71 2.75 0.11
C VAL A 161 -14.14 4.05 -0.42
N LEU A 162 -13.88 4.08 -1.73
CA LEU A 162 -13.20 5.19 -2.41
C LEU A 162 -14.19 5.99 -3.27
N THR A 163 -14.15 7.31 -3.17
CA THR A 163 -14.99 8.21 -3.97
C THR A 163 -14.41 8.39 -5.36
N THR A 164 -15.20 8.07 -6.40
CA THR A 164 -14.81 8.28 -7.80
C THR A 164 -14.46 9.76 -8.05
N GLY A 165 -13.30 10.02 -8.63
CA GLY A 165 -12.79 11.37 -8.91
C GLY A 165 -11.80 11.91 -7.88
N SER A 166 -11.76 11.35 -6.66
CA SER A 166 -10.73 11.68 -5.65
C SER A 166 -9.47 10.82 -5.79
N TRP A 167 -9.59 9.64 -6.39
CA TRP A 167 -8.50 8.67 -6.51
C TRP A 167 -8.09 8.45 -7.97
N PRO A 168 -6.81 8.16 -8.25
CA PRO A 168 -6.30 7.85 -9.59
C PRO A 168 -6.68 6.43 -10.05
N THR A 169 -7.86 5.94 -9.64
CA THR A 169 -8.34 4.59 -9.95
C THR A 169 -8.71 4.47 -11.43
N GLN A 170 -8.16 3.45 -12.08
CA GLN A 170 -8.54 3.08 -13.45
C GLN A 170 -9.77 2.17 -13.43
N SER A 171 -10.58 2.21 -14.49
CA SER A 171 -11.63 1.21 -14.71
C SER A 171 -10.97 -0.17 -14.90
N SER A 172 -11.14 -1.07 -13.94
CA SER A 172 -10.67 -2.45 -14.05
C SER A 172 -11.84 -3.42 -14.19
N ILE A 173 -11.59 -4.54 -14.87
CA ILE A 173 -12.52 -5.66 -14.94
C ILE A 173 -12.38 -6.42 -13.63
N THR A 174 -13.50 -6.62 -12.93
CA THR A 174 -13.54 -7.45 -11.72
C THR A 174 -13.28 -8.90 -12.07
N CYS A 175 -12.36 -9.54 -11.35
CA CYS A 175 -12.15 -10.98 -11.46
C CYS A 175 -13.22 -11.77 -10.68
N ASN A 176 -13.36 -13.05 -10.99
CA ASN A 176 -14.17 -13.99 -10.23
C ASN A 176 -13.50 -14.25 -8.88
N LEU A 177 -14.14 -13.81 -7.80
CA LEU A 177 -13.69 -14.04 -6.43
C LEU A 177 -14.12 -15.44 -5.95
N PRO A 178 -13.36 -16.08 -5.04
CA PRO A 178 -13.80 -17.30 -4.34
C PRO A 178 -15.19 -17.12 -3.72
N SER A 179 -15.96 -18.20 -3.65
CA SER A 179 -17.36 -18.18 -3.18
C SER A 179 -17.54 -17.51 -1.82
N GLU A 180 -16.62 -17.78 -0.89
CA GLU A 180 -16.60 -17.29 0.47
C GLU A 180 -16.40 -15.77 0.50
N MET A 181 -15.51 -15.26 -0.36
CA MET A 181 -15.26 -13.83 -0.51
C MET A 181 -16.41 -13.12 -1.22
N SER A 182 -16.98 -13.74 -2.27
CA SER A 182 -18.12 -13.20 -3.00
C SER A 182 -19.34 -13.00 -2.09
N ALA A 183 -19.66 -13.99 -1.25
CA ALA A 183 -20.75 -13.89 -0.27
C ALA A 183 -20.52 -12.75 0.73
N LEU A 184 -19.28 -12.59 1.20
CA LEU A 184 -18.91 -11.55 2.16
C LEU A 184 -18.94 -10.14 1.53
N CYS A 185 -18.46 -10.01 0.29
CA CYS A 185 -18.57 -8.79 -0.50
C CYS A 185 -20.03 -8.38 -0.73
N GLU A 186 -20.92 -9.32 -1.02
CA GLU A 186 -22.35 -9.01 -1.21
C GLU A 186 -23.04 -8.60 0.11
N LYS A 187 -22.65 -9.22 1.22
CA LYS A 187 -23.12 -8.83 2.55
C LYS A 187 -22.71 -7.40 2.89
N PHE A 188 -21.44 -7.04 2.64
CA PHE A 188 -20.96 -5.67 2.79
C PHE A 188 -21.70 -4.70 1.86
N ARG A 189 -21.89 -5.08 0.59
CA ARG A 189 -22.62 -4.27 -0.39
C ARG A 189 -24.04 -3.95 0.08
N SER A 190 -24.76 -4.95 0.57
CA SER A 190 -26.12 -4.79 1.09
C SER A 190 -26.16 -3.85 2.29
N TYR A 191 -25.22 -4.00 3.23
CA TYR A 191 -25.06 -3.09 4.37
C TYR A 191 -24.81 -1.64 3.93
N TYR A 192 -23.85 -1.43 3.03
CA TYR A 192 -23.46 -0.11 2.59
C TYR A 192 -24.58 0.60 1.83
N LEU A 193 -25.23 -0.09 0.89
CA LEU A 193 -26.30 0.49 0.09
C LEU A 193 -27.60 0.70 0.88
N GLY A 194 -27.83 -0.07 1.94
CA GLY A 194 -28.95 0.14 2.87
C GLY A 194 -28.85 1.46 3.64
N THR A 195 -27.63 1.96 3.87
CA THR A 195 -27.36 3.23 4.56
C THR A 195 -27.05 4.39 3.61
N HIS A 196 -26.63 4.09 2.37
CA HIS A 196 -26.21 5.08 1.38
C HIS A 196 -27.05 4.98 0.09
N THR A 197 -28.31 5.41 0.16
CA THR A 197 -29.24 5.37 -0.97
C THR A 197 -28.75 6.18 -2.17
N GLY A 198 -28.92 5.65 -3.39
CA GLY A 198 -28.53 6.33 -4.63
C GLY A 198 -27.05 6.18 -5.02
N ARG A 199 -26.23 5.49 -4.21
CA ARG A 199 -24.85 5.16 -4.57
C ARG A 199 -24.76 3.85 -5.38
N ARG A 200 -23.68 3.72 -6.15
CA ARG A 200 -23.30 2.47 -6.84
C ARG A 200 -21.90 2.07 -6.37
N LEU A 201 -21.73 0.81 -6.00
CA LEU A 201 -20.44 0.23 -5.64
C LEU A 201 -19.91 -0.63 -6.80
N SER A 202 -18.61 -0.49 -7.06
CA SER A 202 -17.81 -1.32 -7.96
C SER A 202 -16.53 -1.75 -7.24
N TRP A 203 -16.26 -3.06 -7.21
CA TRP A 203 -15.05 -3.60 -6.57
C TRP A 203 -13.82 -3.38 -7.46
N GLN A 204 -12.68 -3.02 -6.85
CA GLN A 204 -11.38 -2.88 -7.52
C GLN A 204 -10.45 -4.02 -7.10
N THR A 205 -10.61 -5.19 -7.73
CA THR A 205 -9.88 -6.41 -7.36
C THR A 205 -8.38 -6.33 -7.66
N ASN A 206 -7.94 -5.42 -8.53
CA ASN A 206 -6.54 -5.17 -8.83
C ASN A 206 -5.78 -4.46 -7.68
N MET A 207 -6.48 -3.81 -6.75
CA MET A 207 -5.88 -3.01 -5.66
C MET A 207 -5.93 -3.72 -4.31
N GLY A 208 -6.59 -4.88 -4.23
CA GLY A 208 -6.76 -5.62 -2.98
C GLY A 208 -5.59 -6.55 -2.63
N THR A 209 -5.54 -6.90 -1.35
CA THR A 209 -4.62 -7.89 -0.78
C THR A 209 -5.37 -8.91 0.06
N ALA A 210 -4.73 -10.03 0.37
CA ALA A 210 -5.27 -11.07 1.23
C ALA A 210 -4.14 -11.76 1.99
N ASP A 211 -4.44 -12.15 3.24
CA ASP A 211 -3.58 -13.01 4.04
C ASP A 211 -4.13 -14.44 4.02
N LEU A 212 -3.33 -15.39 3.54
CA LEU A 212 -3.71 -16.79 3.38
C LEU A 212 -2.87 -17.69 4.27
N ARG A 213 -3.52 -18.66 4.91
CA ARG A 213 -2.83 -19.76 5.58
C ARG A 213 -2.75 -20.95 4.64
N ALA A 214 -1.56 -21.21 4.12
CA ALA A 214 -1.30 -22.30 3.19
C ALA A 214 -0.62 -23.48 3.90
N THR A 215 -1.04 -24.70 3.57
CA THR A 215 -0.37 -25.94 3.98
C THR A 215 0.25 -26.59 2.75
N PHE A 216 1.57 -26.74 2.75
CA PHE A 216 2.34 -27.27 1.61
C PHE A 216 2.38 -28.80 1.66
N GLY A 217 2.77 -29.43 0.55
CA GLY A 217 2.78 -30.90 0.42
C GLY A 217 3.66 -31.64 1.44
N ASN A 218 4.60 -30.94 2.07
CA ASN A 218 5.45 -31.45 3.15
C ASN A 218 4.86 -31.23 4.57
N GLY A 219 3.63 -30.74 4.68
CA GLY A 219 2.94 -30.44 5.93
C GLY A 219 3.33 -29.11 6.57
N GLN A 220 4.27 -28.35 5.99
CA GLN A 220 4.63 -27.03 6.51
C GLN A 220 3.50 -26.02 6.27
N LYS A 221 3.29 -25.16 7.27
CA LYS A 221 2.27 -24.11 7.23
C LYS A 221 2.93 -22.75 7.09
N TYR A 222 2.42 -21.93 6.18
CA TYR A 222 2.90 -20.57 5.94
C TYR A 222 1.74 -19.59 5.88
N GLU A 223 1.99 -18.38 6.37
CA GLU A 223 1.10 -17.24 6.14
C GLU A 223 1.62 -16.45 4.93
N LEU A 224 0.79 -16.30 3.91
CA LEU A 224 1.12 -15.65 2.65
C LEU A 224 0.35 -14.34 2.55
N ASN A 225 1.05 -13.22 2.50
CA ASN A 225 0.48 -11.95 2.09
C ASN A 225 0.55 -11.85 0.56
N VAL A 226 -0.61 -11.83 -0.08
CA VAL A 226 -0.75 -11.92 -1.54
C VAL A 226 -1.71 -10.87 -2.07
N SER A 227 -1.65 -10.55 -3.37
CA SER A 227 -2.70 -9.75 -4.01
C SER A 227 -4.00 -10.55 -4.12
N THR A 228 -5.13 -9.85 -4.29
CA THR A 228 -6.44 -10.52 -4.53
C THR A 228 -6.39 -11.44 -5.75
N TYR A 229 -5.68 -11.07 -6.82
CA TYR A 229 -5.48 -11.95 -7.98
C TYR A 229 -4.72 -13.22 -7.64
N GLN A 230 -3.63 -13.11 -6.88
CA GLN A 230 -2.88 -14.27 -6.41
C GLN A 230 -3.74 -15.16 -5.51
N MET A 231 -4.55 -14.58 -4.61
CA MET A 231 -5.52 -15.34 -3.83
C MET A 231 -6.50 -16.12 -4.71
N CYS A 232 -7.11 -15.47 -5.70
CA CYS A 232 -8.06 -16.13 -6.61
C CYS A 232 -7.41 -17.33 -7.32
N VAL A 233 -6.16 -17.19 -7.77
CA VAL A 233 -5.40 -18.28 -8.38
C VAL A 233 -5.10 -19.40 -7.38
N LEU A 234 -4.58 -19.06 -6.19
CA LEU A 234 -4.17 -20.05 -5.18
C LEU A 234 -5.35 -20.87 -4.66
N MET A 235 -6.52 -20.25 -4.49
CA MET A 235 -7.72 -20.94 -4.01
C MET A 235 -8.24 -22.02 -4.95
N LEU A 236 -7.92 -21.96 -6.25
CA LEU A 236 -8.28 -23.03 -7.20
C LEU A 236 -7.58 -24.37 -6.88
N PHE A 237 -6.38 -24.31 -6.32
CA PHE A 237 -5.58 -25.51 -6.03
C PHE A 237 -6.09 -26.31 -4.81
N ASN A 238 -7.08 -25.79 -4.07
CA ASN A 238 -7.77 -26.58 -3.05
C ASN A 238 -8.57 -27.74 -3.65
N ASN A 239 -8.94 -27.66 -4.94
CA ASN A 239 -9.76 -28.65 -5.63
C ASN A 239 -9.04 -29.30 -6.83
N ALA A 240 -7.80 -28.92 -7.11
CA ALA A 240 -7.03 -29.40 -8.27
C ALA A 240 -5.53 -29.40 -7.97
N ASP A 241 -4.86 -30.51 -8.26
CA ASP A 241 -3.40 -30.60 -8.12
C ASP A 241 -2.68 -29.86 -9.26
N TYR A 242 -3.28 -29.85 -10.45
CA TYR A 242 -2.70 -29.26 -11.66
C TYR A 242 -3.73 -28.41 -12.38
N LEU A 243 -3.31 -27.22 -12.80
CA LEU A 243 -4.15 -26.30 -13.57
C LEU A 243 -3.36 -25.67 -14.70
N SER A 244 -3.95 -25.64 -15.89
CA SER A 244 -3.38 -24.94 -17.04
C SER A 244 -3.63 -23.44 -16.98
N TYR A 245 -2.84 -22.67 -17.72
CA TYR A 245 -3.07 -21.22 -17.85
C TYR A 245 -4.51 -20.91 -18.27
N ARG A 246 -5.08 -21.67 -19.22
CA ARG A 246 -6.44 -21.45 -19.73
C ARG A 246 -7.51 -21.76 -18.68
N GLU A 247 -7.33 -22.82 -17.89
CA GLU A 247 -8.27 -23.15 -16.82
C GLU A 247 -8.26 -22.07 -15.73
N ILE A 248 -7.07 -21.57 -15.36
CA ILE A 248 -6.95 -20.47 -14.40
C ILE A 248 -7.56 -19.19 -14.96
N GLU A 249 -7.29 -18.85 -16.22
CA GLU A 249 -7.85 -17.68 -16.90
C GLU A 249 -9.38 -17.73 -16.95
N GLN A 250 -9.95 -18.86 -17.35
CA GLN A 250 -11.40 -19.03 -17.42
C GLN A 250 -12.07 -19.02 -16.05
N ALA A 251 -11.46 -19.66 -15.04
CA ALA A 251 -12.03 -19.71 -13.70
C ALA A 251 -11.98 -18.34 -13.01
N THR A 252 -10.88 -17.60 -13.17
CA THR A 252 -10.66 -16.34 -12.45
C THR A 252 -11.10 -15.09 -13.22
N GLU A 253 -11.21 -15.13 -14.54
CA GLU A 253 -11.46 -13.96 -15.40
C GLU A 253 -10.48 -12.79 -15.15
N ILE A 254 -9.28 -13.08 -14.63
CA ILE A 254 -8.22 -12.07 -14.47
C ILE A 254 -7.72 -11.66 -15.86
N PRO A 255 -7.54 -10.35 -16.15
CA PRO A 255 -6.99 -9.89 -17.41
C PRO A 255 -5.68 -10.61 -17.78
N PRO A 256 -5.49 -11.06 -19.05
CA PRO A 256 -4.38 -11.94 -19.41
C PRO A 256 -2.98 -11.39 -19.06
N SER A 257 -2.79 -10.08 -19.18
CA SER A 257 -1.55 -9.38 -18.81
C SER A 257 -1.26 -9.46 -17.32
N ASP A 258 -2.30 -9.31 -16.49
CA ASP A 258 -2.18 -9.35 -15.03
C ASP A 258 -2.05 -10.78 -14.54
N LEU A 259 -2.77 -11.73 -15.15
CA LEU A 259 -2.65 -13.15 -14.84
C LEU A 259 -1.23 -13.66 -15.14
N LYS A 260 -0.65 -13.23 -16.26
CA LYS A 260 0.74 -13.56 -16.61
C LYS A 260 1.71 -13.08 -15.53
N ARG A 261 1.58 -11.81 -15.09
CA ARG A 261 2.42 -11.24 -14.02
C ARG A 261 2.21 -11.96 -12.69
N CYS A 262 0.96 -12.26 -12.34
CA CYS A 262 0.57 -13.00 -11.16
C CYS A 262 1.25 -14.37 -11.11
N LEU A 263 1.10 -15.19 -12.16
CA LEU A 263 1.72 -16.51 -12.23
C LEU A 263 3.25 -16.46 -12.24
N GLN A 264 3.85 -15.46 -12.89
CA GLN A 264 5.30 -15.25 -12.82
C GLN A 264 5.76 -15.00 -11.38
N SER A 265 5.07 -14.14 -10.64
CA SER A 265 5.42 -13.85 -9.25
C SER A 265 5.27 -15.07 -8.31
N LEU A 266 4.29 -15.95 -8.57
CA LEU A 266 4.05 -17.15 -7.77
C LEU A 266 5.00 -18.31 -8.11
N ALA A 267 5.48 -18.40 -9.34
CA ALA A 267 6.26 -19.56 -9.82
C ALA A 267 7.76 -19.30 -10.05
N CYS A 268 8.16 -18.05 -10.34
CA CYS A 268 9.53 -17.74 -10.80
C CYS A 268 10.43 -17.12 -9.72
N VAL A 269 9.91 -16.82 -8.52
CA VAL A 269 10.70 -16.20 -7.45
C VAL A 269 11.46 -17.28 -6.68
N LYS A 270 12.76 -17.40 -6.93
CA LYS A 270 13.61 -18.42 -6.30
C LYS A 270 13.52 -18.37 -4.77
N GLY A 271 13.14 -19.49 -4.16
CA GLY A 271 13.06 -19.63 -2.70
C GLY A 271 11.80 -19.03 -2.05
N LYS A 272 10.91 -18.43 -2.85
CA LYS A 272 9.59 -17.96 -2.40
C LYS A 272 8.46 -18.43 -3.33
N ASN A 273 8.78 -19.27 -4.31
CA ASN A 273 7.80 -19.79 -5.25
C ASN A 273 6.86 -20.74 -4.51
N VAL A 274 5.56 -20.52 -4.70
CA VAL A 274 4.48 -21.33 -4.14
C VAL A 274 3.83 -22.21 -5.22
N LEU A 275 4.06 -21.87 -6.50
CA LEU A 275 3.70 -22.68 -7.64
C LEU A 275 4.95 -23.24 -8.32
N ARG A 276 4.78 -24.39 -8.97
CA ARG A 276 5.77 -25.02 -9.85
C ARG A 276 5.20 -25.17 -11.25
N LYS A 277 6.04 -24.89 -12.25
CA LYS A 277 5.74 -25.15 -13.66
C LYS A 277 6.14 -26.58 -14.02
N GLU A 278 5.26 -27.30 -14.70
CA GLU A 278 5.57 -28.64 -15.22
C GLU A 278 5.27 -28.72 -16.74
N PRO A 279 6.29 -28.93 -17.61
CA PRO A 279 7.74 -28.97 -17.32
C PRO A 279 8.32 -27.58 -17.01
N MET A 280 9.52 -27.54 -16.43
CA MET A 280 10.16 -26.29 -16.02
C MET A 280 10.60 -25.45 -17.24
N SER A 281 9.98 -24.28 -17.44
CA SER A 281 10.30 -23.35 -18.54
C SER A 281 10.49 -21.92 -18.06
N LYS A 282 11.16 -21.06 -18.86
CA LYS A 282 11.21 -19.61 -18.60
C LYS A 282 9.84 -18.96 -18.80
N ASP A 283 9.13 -19.36 -19.86
CA ASP A 283 7.74 -18.96 -20.11
C ASP A 283 6.75 -19.66 -19.16
N ILE A 284 5.53 -19.17 -19.08
CA ILE A 284 4.41 -19.83 -18.39
C ILE A 284 4.01 -21.04 -19.24
N GLY A 285 4.66 -22.18 -19.01
CA GLY A 285 4.47 -23.42 -19.77
C GLY A 285 3.35 -24.29 -19.20
N ARG A 286 2.31 -24.49 -20.02
CA ARG A 286 1.12 -25.37 -19.96
C ARG A 286 0.44 -25.69 -18.61
N MET A 287 1.14 -26.17 -17.59
CA MET A 287 0.54 -26.63 -16.32
C MET A 287 1.26 -26.05 -15.10
N MET A 288 0.46 -25.61 -14.14
CA MET A 288 0.87 -25.12 -12.83
C MET A 288 0.47 -26.13 -11.76
N ARG A 289 1.32 -26.28 -10.75
CA ARG A 289 1.10 -27.13 -9.57
C ARG A 289 1.41 -26.35 -8.30
N PHE A 290 0.57 -26.48 -7.27
CA PHE A 290 0.86 -25.94 -5.94
C PHE A 290 1.87 -26.83 -5.17
N LEU A 291 2.76 -26.22 -4.39
CA LEU A 291 3.89 -26.89 -3.72
C LEU A 291 3.57 -27.44 -2.32
#